data_AF-A0A4Q5S5A6-F1
#
_entry.id   AF-A0A4Q5S5A6-F1
#
_cell.length_a   1.000
_cell.length_b   1.000
_cell.length_c   1.000
_cell.angle_alpha   90.00
_cell.angle_beta   90.00
_cell.angle_gamma   90.00
#
_symmetry.space_group_name_H-M   'P 1'
#
loop_
_entity.id
_entity.type
_entity.pdbx_description
1 polymer ?
#
loop_
_entity_poly.entity_id
_entity_poly.type
_entity_poly.pdbx_seq_one_letter_code
_entity_poly.pdbx_strand_id
1 'polypeptide(L)'
;SEREATQVISDSRYSLLSDLNTVFLGNSREAIWQLQSINFGGGRNTWEGNVTVPSTPTANSLFRLDTITLIPSFEATDLRLANWTGYRKSATTGASHYFPYKYKVRFDAVNPVSEHTMVMRFAEQYLIRAEARIQQNKLTEGTSDLDSIRIRAGIGALPTGMGKEALLLEVEKQRRLELFAEWGHRWFDLKRTQRADVVLKTRPEKTGWQITDTLYPIPLDARSTNPNLTQNDGY
;
A
#
# COMPACT_ATOMS: atom_id res chain seq x y z
N SER A 1 10.15 15.27 1.79
CA SER A 1 10.18 16.37 0.79
C SER A 1 11.05 15.97 -0.40
N GLU A 2 11.04 16.74 -1.49
CA GLU A 2 11.84 16.44 -2.70
C GLU A 2 13.33 16.25 -2.40
N ARG A 3 13.90 17.10 -1.52
CA ARG A 3 15.33 17.07 -1.16
C ARG A 3 15.73 15.76 -0.50
N GLU A 4 15.01 15.34 0.53
CA GLU A 4 15.31 14.14 1.33
C GLU A 4 15.07 12.88 0.50
N ALA A 5 13.98 12.82 -0.27
CA ALA A 5 13.74 11.72 -1.20
C ALA A 5 14.85 11.64 -2.27
N THR A 6 15.36 12.79 -2.75
CA THR A 6 16.50 12.80 -3.67
C THR A 6 17.76 12.25 -3.05
N GLN A 7 18.07 12.61 -1.80
CA GLN A 7 19.22 12.06 -1.09
C GLN A 7 19.15 10.53 -0.98
N VAL A 8 18.00 9.99 -0.64
CA VAL A 8 17.81 8.53 -0.54
C VAL A 8 17.92 7.88 -1.93
N ILE A 9 17.30 8.45 -2.97
CA ILE A 9 17.35 7.91 -4.34
C ILE A 9 18.77 7.91 -4.90
N SER A 10 19.60 8.87 -4.51
CA SER A 10 21.01 8.93 -4.91
C SER A 10 21.94 7.99 -4.11
N ASP A 11 21.43 7.34 -3.07
CA ASP A 11 22.21 6.44 -2.23
C ASP A 11 22.29 5.03 -2.84
N SER A 12 23.50 4.58 -3.16
CA SER A 12 23.75 3.30 -3.81
C SER A 12 23.45 2.08 -2.93
N ARG A 13 23.17 2.26 -1.63
CA ARG A 13 22.73 1.14 -0.77
C ARG A 13 21.36 0.62 -1.18
N TYR A 14 20.50 1.49 -1.69
CA TYR A 14 19.13 1.15 -2.07
C TYR A 14 18.98 1.04 -3.59
N SER A 15 17.97 0.28 -4.02
CA SER A 15 17.65 0.15 -5.45
C SER A 15 16.21 -0.28 -5.64
N LEU A 16 15.57 0.18 -6.72
CA LEU A 16 14.27 -0.32 -7.13
C LEU A 16 14.46 -1.71 -7.73
N LEU A 17 13.86 -2.74 -7.12
CA LEU A 17 14.09 -4.12 -7.52
C LEU A 17 13.17 -4.48 -8.69
N SER A 18 13.75 -5.10 -9.72
CA SER A 18 13.02 -5.59 -10.89
C SER A 18 12.22 -6.86 -10.59
N ASP A 19 12.75 -7.74 -9.73
CA ASP A 19 12.00 -8.90 -9.23
C ASP A 19 11.15 -8.51 -8.03
N LEU A 20 9.85 -8.36 -8.27
CA LEU A 20 8.84 -8.01 -7.26
C LEU A 20 8.74 -9.01 -6.11
N ASN A 21 9.14 -10.28 -6.30
CA ASN A 21 9.10 -11.29 -5.25
C ASN A 21 10.26 -11.15 -4.24
N THR A 22 11.29 -10.37 -4.57
CA THR A 22 12.42 -10.11 -3.67
C THR A 22 12.23 -8.90 -2.77
N VAL A 23 11.22 -8.06 -3.04
CA VAL A 23 11.02 -6.76 -2.37
C VAL A 23 10.80 -6.89 -0.86
N PHE A 24 10.06 -7.90 -0.42
CA PHE A 24 9.68 -8.11 0.99
C PHE A 24 10.58 -9.11 1.74
N LEU A 25 11.66 -9.58 1.09
CA LEU A 25 12.65 -10.41 1.75
C LEU A 25 13.45 -9.60 2.79
N GLY A 26 13.99 -10.28 3.79
CA GLY A 26 14.93 -9.69 4.74
C GLY A 26 16.17 -9.17 4.02
N ASN A 27 16.63 -7.98 4.41
CA ASN A 27 17.79 -7.29 3.79
C ASN A 27 17.60 -6.94 2.31
N SER A 28 16.34 -6.85 1.84
CA SER A 28 16.00 -6.31 0.53
C SER A 28 16.66 -4.95 0.30
N ARG A 29 17.20 -4.71 -0.90
CA ARG A 29 17.74 -3.39 -1.27
C ARG A 29 16.66 -2.33 -1.48
N GLU A 30 15.38 -2.70 -1.48
CA GLU A 30 14.31 -1.71 -1.34
C GLU A 30 14.05 -1.32 0.12
N ALA A 31 14.52 -2.08 1.11
CA ALA A 31 14.24 -1.79 2.51
C ALA A 31 15.05 -0.60 3.03
N ILE A 32 14.36 0.50 3.38
CA ILE A 32 14.96 1.59 4.15
C ILE A 32 14.80 1.30 5.65
N TRP A 33 13.63 0.77 6.04
CA TRP A 33 13.37 0.30 7.39
C TRP A 33 12.51 -0.97 7.38
N GLN A 34 13.02 -2.02 8.02
CA GLN A 34 12.36 -3.31 8.24
C GLN A 34 12.40 -3.66 9.72
N LEU A 35 11.33 -4.30 10.21
CA LEU A 35 11.29 -4.96 11.52
C LEU A 35 11.59 -6.44 11.32
N GLN A 36 12.73 -6.87 11.86
CA GLN A 36 13.11 -8.27 11.86
C GLN A 36 12.11 -9.09 12.67
N SER A 37 11.73 -10.26 12.16
CA SER A 37 10.93 -11.20 12.93
C SER A 37 11.75 -11.81 14.05
N ILE A 38 11.21 -11.75 15.27
CA ILE A 38 11.84 -12.32 16.47
C ILE A 38 11.09 -13.56 16.99
N ASN A 39 10.21 -14.17 16.18
CA ASN A 39 9.41 -15.33 16.59
C ASN A 39 9.98 -16.66 16.07
N PHE A 40 11.09 -17.11 16.66
CA PHE A 40 11.81 -18.32 16.24
C PHE A 40 11.10 -19.64 16.57
N GLY A 41 10.14 -19.65 17.50
CA GLY A 41 9.48 -20.88 17.96
C GLY A 41 8.25 -21.30 17.15
N GLY A 42 7.73 -20.42 16.28
CA GLY A 42 6.41 -20.59 15.67
C GLY A 42 6.37 -20.43 14.16
N GLY A 43 7.50 -20.57 13.45
CA GLY A 43 7.60 -20.57 11.99
C GLY A 43 7.02 -19.35 11.26
N ARG A 44 6.64 -18.29 11.97
CA ARG A 44 6.00 -17.12 11.37
C ARG A 44 7.04 -16.08 11.03
N ASN A 45 7.15 -15.74 9.75
CA ASN A 45 7.99 -14.64 9.31
C ASN A 45 7.37 -13.29 9.69
N THR A 46 6.20 -12.95 9.16
CA THR A 46 5.55 -11.66 9.45
C THR A 46 4.10 -11.86 9.88
N TRP A 47 3.53 -10.87 10.57
CA TRP A 47 2.11 -10.89 10.88
C TRP A 47 1.27 -10.71 9.61
N GLU A 48 1.72 -9.85 8.70
CA GLU A 48 1.10 -9.60 7.40
C GLU A 48 0.96 -10.89 6.60
N GLY A 49 2.06 -11.64 6.39
CA GLY A 49 2.01 -12.92 5.69
C GLY A 49 1.11 -13.94 6.40
N ASN A 50 1.16 -14.00 7.72
CA ASN A 50 0.35 -14.93 8.50
C ASN A 50 -1.16 -14.72 8.37
N VAL A 51 -1.60 -13.46 8.30
CA VAL A 51 -3.03 -13.10 8.27
C VAL A 51 -3.58 -12.97 6.85
N THR A 52 -2.77 -12.61 5.86
CA THR A 52 -3.25 -12.43 4.48
C THR A 52 -3.16 -13.70 3.64
N VAL A 53 -2.17 -14.57 3.89
CA VAL A 53 -2.01 -15.82 3.14
C VAL A 53 -2.96 -16.89 3.71
N PRO A 54 -3.80 -17.55 2.89
CA PRO A 54 -4.65 -18.66 3.33
C PRO A 54 -3.85 -19.83 3.92
N SER A 55 -4.40 -20.52 4.92
CA SER A 55 -3.77 -21.70 5.55
C SER A 55 -3.71 -22.93 4.65
N THR A 56 -4.62 -23.04 3.70
CA THR A 56 -4.64 -24.07 2.67
C THR A 56 -5.06 -23.44 1.34
N PRO A 57 -4.84 -24.10 0.20
CA PRO A 57 -5.31 -23.61 -1.10
C PRO A 57 -6.83 -23.34 -1.17
N THR A 58 -7.62 -23.99 -0.31
CA THR A 58 -9.09 -23.88 -0.26
C THR A 58 -9.60 -22.99 0.88
N ALA A 59 -8.73 -22.61 1.83
CA ALA A 59 -9.12 -21.81 2.99
C ALA A 59 -9.45 -20.36 2.60
N ASN A 60 -10.29 -19.74 3.44
CA ASN A 60 -10.54 -18.31 3.33
C ASN A 60 -9.39 -17.49 3.93
N SER A 61 -8.89 -16.50 3.19
CA SER A 61 -8.02 -15.44 3.73
C SER A 61 -8.85 -14.54 4.64
N LEU A 62 -8.22 -14.10 5.74
CA LEU A 62 -8.83 -13.20 6.71
C LEU A 62 -9.08 -11.81 6.11
N PHE A 63 -8.18 -11.35 5.26
CA PHE A 63 -8.27 -10.04 4.61
C PHE A 63 -8.43 -10.20 3.09
N ARG A 64 -9.35 -9.43 2.52
CA ARG A 64 -9.65 -9.46 1.08
C ARG A 64 -9.32 -8.11 0.46
N LEU A 65 -8.80 -8.16 -0.77
CA LEU A 65 -8.64 -6.98 -1.60
C LEU A 65 -9.98 -6.59 -2.21
N ASP A 66 -10.17 -5.29 -2.36
CA ASP A 66 -11.36 -4.69 -2.95
C ASP A 66 -11.47 -5.01 -4.45
N THR A 67 -12.45 -5.85 -4.79
CA THR A 67 -12.71 -6.27 -6.18
C THR A 67 -13.52 -5.26 -6.98
N ILE A 68 -14.02 -4.19 -6.35
CA ILE A 68 -14.84 -3.18 -7.02
C ILE A 68 -13.97 -2.06 -7.56
N THR A 69 -12.96 -1.59 -6.79
CA THR A 69 -12.13 -0.46 -7.22
C THR A 69 -10.64 -0.74 -7.22
N LEU A 70 -10.09 -1.52 -6.28
CA LEU A 70 -8.65 -1.77 -6.26
C LEU A 70 -8.22 -2.72 -7.38
N ILE A 71 -8.80 -3.92 -7.44
CA ILE A 71 -8.43 -4.92 -8.46
C ILE A 71 -8.62 -4.38 -9.88
N PRO A 72 -9.74 -3.71 -10.21
CA PRO A 72 -9.92 -3.11 -11.53
C PRO A 72 -9.01 -1.90 -11.84
N SER A 73 -8.32 -1.34 -10.84
CA SER A 73 -7.37 -0.23 -11.08
C SER A 73 -6.01 -0.69 -11.62
N PHE A 74 -5.68 -1.98 -11.49
CA PHE A 74 -4.49 -2.55 -12.10
C PHE A 74 -4.69 -2.71 -13.60
N GLU A 75 -3.67 -2.39 -14.38
CA GLU A 75 -3.65 -2.70 -15.81
C GLU A 75 -3.44 -4.21 -16.00
N ALA A 76 -3.90 -4.79 -17.10
CA ALA A 76 -3.85 -6.25 -17.31
C ALA A 76 -2.41 -6.81 -17.31
N THR A 77 -1.43 -5.99 -17.70
CA THR A 77 0.00 -6.34 -17.72
C THR A 77 0.73 -5.97 -16.42
N ASP A 78 0.03 -5.42 -15.41
CA ASP A 78 0.65 -4.96 -14.18
C ASP A 78 1.20 -6.13 -13.37
N LEU A 79 2.53 -6.21 -13.29
CA LEU A 79 3.24 -7.26 -12.58
C LEU A 79 2.92 -7.28 -11.09
N ARG A 80 2.47 -6.17 -10.50
CA ARG A 80 2.05 -6.14 -9.08
C ARG A 80 0.75 -6.91 -8.88
N LEU A 81 -0.17 -6.90 -9.84
CA LEU A 81 -1.36 -7.73 -9.74
C LEU A 81 -0.96 -9.22 -9.72
N ALA A 82 -0.10 -9.63 -10.65
CA ALA A 82 0.36 -11.00 -10.76
C ALA A 82 1.22 -11.47 -9.58
N ASN A 83 2.09 -10.60 -9.06
CA ASN A 83 3.09 -10.99 -8.06
C ASN A 83 2.72 -10.60 -6.64
N TRP A 84 1.88 -9.58 -6.39
CA TRP A 84 1.56 -9.11 -5.04
C TRP A 84 0.12 -9.38 -4.61
N THR A 85 -0.66 -10.02 -5.46
CA THR A 85 -2.00 -10.51 -5.10
C THR A 85 -2.07 -12.02 -5.28
N GLY A 86 -2.84 -12.66 -4.43
CA GLY A 86 -3.31 -14.02 -4.66
C GLY A 86 -4.82 -13.97 -4.87
N TYR A 87 -5.36 -14.96 -5.58
CA TYR A 87 -6.81 -15.08 -5.74
C TYR A 87 -7.27 -16.52 -5.64
N ARG A 88 -8.54 -16.70 -5.26
CA ARG A 88 -9.25 -17.98 -5.32
C ARG A 88 -10.63 -17.78 -5.91
N LYS A 89 -11.17 -18.80 -6.58
CA LYS A 89 -12.56 -18.81 -7.03
C LYS A 89 -13.41 -19.57 -6.01
N SER A 90 -14.52 -18.97 -5.60
CA SER A 90 -15.55 -19.64 -4.81
C SER A 90 -16.12 -20.80 -5.63
N ALA A 91 -16.07 -22.02 -5.09
CA ALA A 91 -16.66 -23.19 -5.75
C ALA A 91 -18.19 -23.08 -5.85
N THR A 92 -18.83 -22.34 -4.93
CA THR A 92 -20.29 -22.20 -4.87
C THR A 92 -20.80 -21.09 -5.79
N THR A 93 -20.12 -19.94 -5.83
CA THR A 93 -20.61 -18.74 -6.54
C THR A 93 -19.81 -18.38 -7.79
N GLY A 94 -18.66 -19.04 -8.02
CA GLY A 94 -17.71 -18.70 -9.09
C GLY A 94 -16.97 -17.37 -8.88
N ALA A 95 -17.31 -16.61 -7.85
CA ALA A 95 -16.72 -15.30 -7.57
C ALA A 95 -15.23 -15.40 -7.24
N SER A 96 -14.43 -14.46 -7.75
CA SER A 96 -13.00 -14.38 -7.43
C SER A 96 -12.79 -13.56 -6.16
N HIS A 97 -12.07 -14.13 -5.20
CA HIS A 97 -11.64 -13.48 -3.96
C HIS A 97 -10.14 -13.22 -4.02
N TYR A 98 -9.76 -11.95 -4.03
CA TYR A 98 -8.36 -11.52 -4.01
C TYR A 98 -7.89 -11.25 -2.58
N PHE A 99 -6.62 -11.49 -2.30
CA PHE A 99 -5.98 -11.22 -1.02
C PHE A 99 -4.54 -10.67 -1.23
N PRO A 100 -4.01 -9.88 -0.27
CA PRO A 100 -2.62 -9.44 -0.35
C PRO A 100 -1.66 -10.62 -0.29
N TYR A 101 -0.68 -10.62 -1.19
CA TYR A 101 0.32 -11.68 -1.33
C TYR A 101 1.73 -11.12 -1.57
N LYS A 102 2.02 -9.97 -0.95
CA LYS A 102 3.35 -9.34 -0.93
C LYS A 102 4.34 -10.17 -0.12
N TYR A 103 3.92 -10.56 1.08
CA TYR A 103 4.53 -11.62 1.89
C TYR A 103 3.99 -12.97 1.43
N LYS A 104 4.90 -13.92 1.22
CA LYS A 104 4.64 -15.26 0.68
C LYS A 104 4.53 -16.29 1.79
N VAL A 105 5.22 -16.06 2.90
CA VAL A 105 5.31 -17.04 3.99
C VAL A 105 4.21 -16.79 5.01
N ARG A 106 3.20 -17.67 5.01
CA ARG A 106 2.22 -17.71 6.10
C ARG A 106 2.83 -18.24 7.39
N PHE A 107 3.51 -19.39 7.26
CA PHE A 107 4.10 -20.19 8.31
C PHE A 107 5.08 -21.18 7.66
N ASP A 108 6.31 -21.25 8.17
CA ASP A 108 7.36 -22.18 7.81
C ASP A 108 8.19 -22.49 9.07
N ALA A 109 7.99 -23.68 9.65
CA ALA A 109 8.73 -24.11 10.84
C ALA A 109 10.06 -24.81 10.51
N VAL A 110 10.39 -25.00 9.23
CA VAL A 110 11.56 -25.76 8.78
C VAL A 110 12.66 -24.80 8.36
N ASN A 111 12.34 -23.80 7.56
CA ASN A 111 13.33 -22.88 7.02
C ASN A 111 13.51 -21.65 7.91
N PRO A 112 14.71 -21.02 7.90
CA PRO A 112 14.93 -19.74 8.56
C PRO A 112 13.99 -18.65 8.06
N VAL A 113 13.73 -17.65 8.92
CA VAL A 113 12.98 -16.45 8.55
C VAL A 113 13.61 -15.80 7.32
N SER A 114 12.79 -15.60 6.29
CA SER A 114 13.20 -15.02 5.01
C SER A 114 12.54 -13.68 4.71
N GLU A 115 11.47 -13.32 5.43
CA GLU A 115 10.70 -12.09 5.22
C GLU A 115 10.66 -11.26 6.50
N HIS A 116 10.83 -9.94 6.36
CA HIS A 116 10.74 -8.97 7.46
C HIS A 116 9.63 -7.97 7.20
N THR A 117 8.96 -7.51 8.24
CA THR A 117 7.89 -6.50 8.10
C THR A 117 8.50 -5.19 7.60
N MET A 118 8.14 -4.83 6.37
CA MET A 118 8.57 -3.60 5.70
C MET A 118 7.82 -2.40 6.25
N VAL A 119 8.53 -1.40 6.78
CA VAL A 119 7.93 -0.16 7.30
C VAL A 119 8.09 1.00 6.33
N MET A 120 9.26 1.11 5.71
CA MET A 120 9.54 2.14 4.72
C MET A 120 10.47 1.57 3.66
N ARG A 121 10.16 1.83 2.39
CA ARG A 121 10.92 1.28 1.27
C ARG A 121 11.17 2.27 0.13
N PHE A 122 12.13 1.91 -0.69
CA PHE A 122 12.73 2.77 -1.71
C PHE A 122 11.75 3.29 -2.75
N ALA A 123 10.81 2.46 -3.22
CA ALA A 123 9.77 2.89 -4.16
C ALA A 123 8.89 4.03 -3.62
N GLU A 124 8.71 4.11 -2.29
CA GLU A 124 7.96 5.20 -1.68
C GLU A 124 8.66 6.56 -1.90
N GLN A 125 10.00 6.58 -1.95
CA GLN A 125 10.75 7.81 -2.17
C GLN A 125 10.51 8.38 -3.57
N TYR A 126 10.38 7.52 -4.58
CA TYR A 126 9.99 7.97 -5.94
C TYR A 126 8.60 8.60 -5.92
N LEU A 127 7.64 7.98 -5.24
CA LEU A 127 6.27 8.49 -5.18
C LEU A 127 6.16 9.79 -4.35
N ILE A 128 6.90 9.90 -3.24
CA ILE A 128 7.01 11.13 -2.44
C ILE A 128 7.64 12.25 -3.28
N ARG A 129 8.72 11.95 -4.01
CA ARG A 129 9.42 12.94 -4.83
C ARG A 129 8.58 13.37 -6.03
N ALA A 130 7.91 12.43 -6.69
CA ALA A 130 6.96 12.71 -7.76
C ALA A 130 5.90 13.70 -7.30
N GLU A 131 5.23 13.40 -6.18
CA GLU A 131 4.20 14.27 -5.62
C GLU A 131 4.75 15.67 -5.31
N ALA A 132 5.90 15.76 -4.63
CA ALA A 132 6.52 17.02 -4.27
C ALA A 132 6.90 17.87 -5.50
N ARG A 133 7.41 17.23 -6.56
CA ARG A 133 7.79 17.90 -7.82
C ARG A 133 6.57 18.40 -8.58
N ILE A 134 5.53 17.57 -8.71
CA ILE A 134 4.27 17.96 -9.37
C ILE A 134 3.61 19.12 -8.62
N GLN A 135 3.62 19.11 -7.28
CA GLN A 135 3.11 20.23 -6.48
C GLN A 135 3.85 21.54 -6.76
N GLN A 136 5.15 21.48 -7.05
CA GLN A 136 5.99 22.62 -7.45
C GLN A 136 5.92 22.97 -8.94
N ASN A 137 5.00 22.37 -9.71
CA ASN A 137 4.90 22.51 -11.17
C ASN A 137 6.11 21.97 -11.96
N LYS A 138 6.96 21.13 -11.35
CA LYS A 138 8.04 20.39 -12.02
C LYS A 138 7.48 19.11 -12.65
N LEU A 139 6.61 19.30 -13.65
CA LEU A 139 5.76 18.22 -14.17
C LEU A 139 6.58 17.13 -14.85
N THR A 140 7.56 17.48 -15.67
CA THR A 140 8.41 16.52 -16.39
C THR A 140 9.21 15.64 -15.42
N GLU A 141 9.79 16.23 -14.37
CA GLU A 141 10.57 15.52 -13.37
C GLU A 141 9.69 14.63 -12.49
N GLY A 142 8.49 15.10 -12.16
CA GLY A 142 7.50 14.29 -11.44
C GLY A 142 6.97 13.10 -12.26
N THR A 143 6.72 13.30 -13.55
CA THR A 143 6.36 12.23 -14.49
C THR A 143 7.48 11.21 -14.59
N SER A 144 8.75 11.62 -14.67
CA SER A 144 9.89 10.70 -14.70
C SER A 144 9.99 9.82 -13.43
N ASP A 145 9.67 10.36 -12.26
CA ASP A 145 9.60 9.59 -11.02
C ASP A 145 8.44 8.57 -11.04
N LEU A 146 7.27 8.94 -11.55
CA LEU A 146 6.14 8.02 -11.75
C LEU A 146 6.48 6.91 -12.75
N ASP A 147 7.10 7.27 -13.87
CA ASP A 147 7.48 6.33 -14.92
C ASP A 147 8.47 5.29 -14.41
N SER A 148 9.36 5.65 -13.48
CA SER A 148 10.25 4.69 -12.82
C SER A 148 9.47 3.57 -12.12
N ILE A 149 8.37 3.91 -11.43
CA ILE A 149 7.49 2.94 -10.76
C ILE A 149 6.65 2.16 -11.79
N ARG A 150 6.08 2.85 -12.77
CA ARG A 150 5.21 2.26 -13.80
C ARG A 150 5.96 1.27 -14.70
N ILE A 151 7.16 1.63 -15.15
CA ILE A 151 8.02 0.77 -15.97
C ILE A 151 8.40 -0.49 -15.19
N ARG A 152 8.80 -0.35 -13.92
CA ARG A 152 9.07 -1.50 -13.06
C ARG A 152 7.84 -2.41 -12.91
N ALA A 153 6.66 -1.82 -12.80
CA ALA A 153 5.39 -2.56 -12.73
C ALA A 153 4.94 -3.17 -14.08
N GLY A 154 5.64 -2.92 -15.19
CA GLY A 154 5.29 -3.48 -16.50
C GLY A 154 4.12 -2.78 -17.22
N ILE A 155 3.79 -1.55 -16.82
CA ILE A 155 2.62 -0.78 -17.33
C ILE A 155 3.01 0.43 -18.20
N GLY A 156 4.27 0.53 -18.61
CA GLY A 156 4.76 1.57 -19.53
C GLY A 156 4.76 2.99 -18.96
N ALA A 157 5.41 3.90 -19.68
CA ALA A 157 5.46 5.32 -19.32
C ALA A 157 4.12 6.03 -19.57
N LEU A 158 3.90 7.14 -18.85
CA LEU A 158 2.73 7.99 -19.04
C LEU A 158 2.76 8.74 -20.38
N PRO A 159 1.60 9.13 -20.93
CA PRO A 159 1.52 10.06 -22.04
C PRO A 159 2.20 11.39 -21.72
N THR A 160 2.81 12.01 -22.73
CA THR A 160 3.39 13.35 -22.59
C THR A 160 2.30 14.42 -22.45
N GLY A 161 2.62 15.54 -21.78
CA GLY A 161 1.73 16.71 -21.72
C GLY A 161 0.57 16.62 -20.73
N MET A 162 0.58 15.67 -19.79
CA MET A 162 -0.42 15.62 -18.71
C MET A 162 -0.32 16.85 -17.80
N GLY A 163 -1.47 17.41 -17.43
CA GLY A 163 -1.57 18.54 -16.49
C GLY A 163 -1.32 18.13 -15.03
N LYS A 164 -1.10 19.13 -14.16
CA LYS A 164 -0.79 18.94 -12.73
C LYS A 164 -1.82 18.07 -12.01
N GLU A 165 -3.10 18.36 -12.18
CA GLU A 165 -4.19 17.67 -11.49
C GLU A 165 -4.26 16.20 -11.91
N ALA A 166 -4.09 15.92 -13.21
CA ALA A 166 -4.05 14.56 -13.75
C ALA A 166 -2.85 13.77 -13.20
N LEU A 167 -1.68 14.41 -13.10
CA LEU A 167 -0.48 13.81 -12.54
C LEU A 167 -0.61 13.54 -11.03
N LEU A 168 -1.25 14.43 -10.26
CA LEU A 168 -1.52 14.19 -8.83
C LEU A 168 -2.50 13.03 -8.61
N LEU A 169 -3.50 12.87 -9.48
CA LEU A 169 -4.38 11.69 -9.44
C LEU A 169 -3.62 10.41 -9.81
N GLU A 170 -2.67 10.50 -10.75
CA GLU A 170 -1.80 9.35 -11.07
C GLU A 170 -0.84 9.02 -9.92
N VAL A 171 -0.31 10.01 -9.19
CA VAL A 171 0.40 9.78 -7.92
C VAL A 171 -0.51 9.04 -6.93
N GLU A 172 -1.75 9.49 -6.74
CA GLU A 172 -2.70 8.84 -5.83
C GLU A 172 -2.94 7.37 -6.24
N LYS A 173 -3.12 7.12 -7.55
CA LYS A 173 -3.30 5.76 -8.10
C LYS A 173 -2.05 4.91 -7.87
N GLN A 174 -0.87 5.37 -8.28
CA GLN A 174 0.35 4.58 -8.15
C GLN A 174 0.72 4.34 -6.69
N ARG A 175 0.52 5.31 -5.78
CA ARG A 175 0.66 5.07 -4.33
C ARG A 175 -0.28 3.97 -3.84
N ARG A 176 -1.54 3.95 -4.28
CA ARG A 176 -2.49 2.89 -3.93
C ARG A 176 -2.07 1.51 -4.45
N LEU A 177 -1.67 1.41 -5.72
CA LEU A 177 -1.27 0.15 -6.35
C LEU A 177 0.08 -0.37 -5.85
N GLU A 178 0.98 0.55 -5.53
CA GLU A 178 2.32 0.25 -5.03
C GLU A 178 2.26 -0.15 -3.55
N LEU A 179 1.52 0.59 -2.71
CA LEU A 179 1.56 0.49 -1.24
C LEU A 179 0.30 -0.16 -0.62
N PHE A 180 -0.54 -0.86 -1.40
CA PHE A 180 -1.69 -1.55 -0.80
C PHE A 180 -1.24 -2.57 0.25
N ALA A 181 -2.02 -2.70 1.31
CA ALA A 181 -1.71 -3.56 2.47
C ALA A 181 -0.37 -3.24 3.18
N GLU A 182 0.18 -2.04 2.99
CA GLU A 182 1.34 -1.54 3.72
C GLU A 182 0.88 -0.37 4.62
N TRP A 183 0.98 -0.53 5.95
CA TRP A 183 0.84 0.52 6.98
C TRP A 183 -0.34 1.50 6.86
N GLY A 184 -1.42 1.09 6.21
CA GLY A 184 -2.61 1.94 6.03
C GLY A 184 -2.38 3.15 5.12
N HIS A 185 -1.35 3.15 4.27
CA HIS A 185 -1.01 4.30 3.41
C HIS A 185 -2.22 4.89 2.68
N ARG A 186 -3.11 4.04 2.14
CA ARG A 186 -4.33 4.51 1.45
C ARG A 186 -5.19 5.44 2.30
N TRP A 187 -5.37 5.14 3.58
CA TRP A 187 -6.17 5.98 4.47
C TRP A 187 -5.49 7.33 4.73
N PHE A 188 -4.20 7.28 5.09
CA PHE A 188 -3.43 8.49 5.38
C PHE A 188 -3.29 9.39 4.14
N ASP A 189 -3.10 8.81 2.96
CA ASP A 189 -3.06 9.54 1.70
C ASP A 189 -4.38 10.24 1.41
N LEU A 190 -5.51 9.55 1.56
CA LEU A 190 -6.83 10.16 1.36
C LEU A 190 -7.12 11.28 2.35
N LYS A 191 -6.69 11.13 3.60
CA LYS A 191 -6.90 12.14 4.64
C LYS A 191 -6.05 13.39 4.38
N ARG A 192 -4.74 13.23 4.15
CA ARG A 192 -3.82 14.37 3.95
C ARG A 192 -4.10 15.15 2.66
N THR A 193 -4.66 14.49 1.65
CA THR A 193 -5.04 15.10 0.37
C THR A 193 -6.49 15.58 0.32
N GLN A 194 -7.25 15.45 1.41
CA GLN A 194 -8.68 15.78 1.48
C GLN A 194 -9.54 15.03 0.42
N ARG A 195 -9.07 13.86 0.00
CA ARG A 195 -9.72 13.00 -0.99
C ARG A 195 -10.67 11.97 -0.38
N ALA A 196 -10.64 11.79 0.94
CA ALA A 196 -11.43 10.78 1.65
C ALA A 196 -12.93 10.86 1.32
N ASP A 197 -13.55 12.03 1.42
CA ASP A 197 -14.98 12.18 1.12
C ASP A 197 -15.29 11.84 -0.36
N VAL A 198 -14.52 12.40 -1.29
CA VAL A 198 -14.72 12.18 -2.74
C VAL A 198 -14.59 10.71 -3.13
N VAL A 199 -13.68 9.98 -2.49
CA VAL A 199 -13.39 8.58 -2.81
C VAL A 199 -14.28 7.60 -2.06
N LEU A 200 -14.58 7.86 -0.79
CA LEU A 200 -15.23 6.89 0.10
C LEU A 200 -16.75 7.05 0.14
N LYS A 201 -17.28 8.26 -0.01
CA LYS A 201 -18.74 8.52 0.04
C LYS A 201 -19.51 7.80 -1.08
N THR A 202 -18.86 7.56 -2.21
CA THR A 202 -19.44 6.88 -3.37
C THR A 202 -19.49 5.35 -3.22
N ARG A 203 -18.98 4.81 -2.11
CA ARG A 203 -18.86 3.38 -1.90
C ARG A 203 -20.13 2.78 -1.27
N PRO A 204 -20.68 1.67 -1.82
CA PRO A 204 -21.90 1.04 -1.30
C PRO A 204 -21.81 0.67 0.20
N GLU A 205 -20.64 0.21 0.64
CA GLU A 205 -20.39 -0.18 2.03
C GLU A 205 -20.19 1.01 2.99
N LYS A 206 -20.15 2.24 2.47
CA LYS A 206 -20.01 3.48 3.25
C LYS A 206 -21.33 4.25 3.31
N THR A 207 -22.44 3.52 3.38
CA THR A 207 -23.76 4.12 3.62
C THR A 207 -23.72 4.91 4.93
N GLY A 208 -24.13 6.18 4.87
CA GLY A 208 -24.10 7.08 6.02
C GLY A 208 -22.80 7.84 6.25
N TRP A 209 -21.82 7.74 5.32
CA TRP A 209 -20.55 8.47 5.42
C TRP A 209 -20.74 9.98 5.61
N GLN A 210 -20.05 10.52 6.63
CA GLN A 210 -19.93 11.93 6.93
C GLN A 210 -18.48 12.38 6.82
N ILE A 211 -18.25 13.66 6.56
CA ILE A 211 -16.87 14.18 6.44
C ILE A 211 -16.08 14.06 7.76
N THR A 212 -16.79 14.02 8.89
CA THR A 212 -16.28 13.77 10.25
C THR A 212 -15.75 12.34 10.44
N ASP A 213 -16.17 11.36 9.63
CA ASP A 213 -15.68 9.97 9.67
C ASP A 213 -14.18 9.84 9.29
N THR A 214 -13.53 10.96 8.96
CA THR A 214 -12.08 11.06 8.79
C THR A 214 -11.30 11.11 10.12
N LEU A 215 -11.99 11.24 11.24
CA LEU A 215 -11.45 11.20 12.59
C LEU A 215 -11.85 9.89 13.28
N TYR A 216 -10.99 9.39 14.16
CA TYR A 216 -11.36 8.29 15.06
C TYR A 216 -12.09 8.84 16.29
N PRO A 217 -13.04 8.12 16.89
CA PRO A 217 -13.62 8.53 18.15
C PRO A 217 -12.54 8.52 19.23
N ILE A 218 -12.57 9.52 20.12
CA ILE A 218 -11.76 9.48 21.32
C ILE A 218 -12.34 8.40 22.24
N PRO A 219 -11.53 7.44 22.74
CA PRO A 219 -12.02 6.32 23.54
C PRO A 219 -12.82 6.77 24.77
N LEU A 220 -13.95 6.09 25.04
CA LEU A 220 -14.82 6.42 26.17
C LEU A 220 -14.07 6.38 27.51
N ASP A 221 -13.22 5.36 27.71
CA ASP A 221 -12.45 5.20 28.96
C ASP A 221 -11.46 6.36 29.20
N ALA A 222 -10.92 6.94 28.13
CA ALA A 222 -10.05 8.11 28.24
C ALA A 222 -10.86 9.37 28.63
N ARG A 223 -12.09 9.51 28.11
CA ARG A 223 -12.98 10.64 28.43
C ARG A 223 -13.62 10.53 29.81
N SER A 224 -13.91 9.32 30.28
CA SER A 224 -14.49 9.10 31.61
C SER A 224 -13.51 9.42 32.74
N THR A 225 -12.21 9.24 32.48
CA THR A 225 -11.13 9.52 33.45
C THR A 225 -10.55 10.93 33.31
N ASN A 226 -10.80 11.63 32.20
CA ASN A 226 -10.40 13.01 31.98
C ASN A 226 -11.59 13.86 31.48
N PRO A 227 -12.29 14.59 32.36
CA PRO A 227 -13.47 15.37 31.98
C PRO A 227 -13.17 16.57 31.05
N ASN A 228 -11.90 16.96 30.91
CA ASN A 228 -11.49 18.01 29.97
C ASN A 228 -11.30 17.47 28.54
N LEU A 229 -11.38 16.15 28.33
CA LEU A 229 -11.24 15.53 27.03
C LEU A 229 -12.61 15.46 26.32
N THR A 230 -12.88 16.44 25.47
CA THR A 230 -14.08 16.48 24.63
C THR A 230 -14.00 15.46 23.49
N GLN A 231 -15.12 15.22 22.81
CA GLN A 231 -15.17 14.33 21.65
C GLN A 231 -14.77 15.06 20.36
N ASN A 232 -14.36 14.30 19.35
CA ASN A 232 -14.27 14.79 17.96
C ASN A 232 -15.67 15.01 17.37
N ASP A 233 -15.82 16.00 16.50
CA ASP A 233 -17.09 16.24 15.79
C ASP A 233 -17.58 14.96 15.09
N GLY A 234 -18.88 14.67 15.20
CA GLY A 234 -19.52 13.50 14.59
C GLY A 234 -19.69 12.27 15.50
N TYR A 235 -19.25 12.33 16.77
CA TYR A 235 -19.35 11.25 17.76
C TYR A 235 -19.97 11.66 19.09
#